data_AF-A0A1G7AI72-F1
#
_entry.id   AF-A0A1G7AI72-F1
#
_cell.length_a   1.000
_cell.length_b   1.000
_cell.length_c   1.000
_cell.angle_alpha   90.00
_cell.angle_beta   90.00
_cell.angle_gamma   90.00
#
_symmetry.space_group_name_H-M   'P 1'
#
loop_
_entity.id
_entity.type
_entity.pdbx_description
1 polymer ?
#
loop_
_entity_poly.entity_id
_entity_poly.type
_entity_poly.pdbx_seq_one_letter_code
_entity_poly.pdbx_strand_id
1 'polypeptide(L)'
;MSFTYFYLLNLLVKLIYKLKRTIMESSANFGNESRSFLAAIADFFRDYTIADRIDFLDNWVNPISVDEALIQKNEPAALFNFYEQLLKLLNGAETVFKGFKQDFVFFEAIQMDAAELKKEMVLIQYQAKHLLKNEMTKPRQAFVAIFFFYDAAHYQLNYKDWLQAALAGNTDEDWNEYTYPVYQNTKKMLEACWLIHERVISKNSSRSIDYHYDLAVFENTSPLCLTEMLEANPFGVVESFFNLDDLAGHKTYLKNWYKAALGKEDRVRNAADYFFLYNQFTQLLYAGYLIATRKLFYDINGNTLTTMLSSNKANRITDGHYHAGQYEINTLPVRYVNNPYRFIELFFVPEKIKRLRLGLLEWLYAAFSTQNSIKLMDKEFLFEQYETLLMLTEAFFLMITQPFSPALLTIPDE
;
A
#
# COMPACT_ATOMS: atom_id res chain seq x y z
N MET A 1 7.34 30.79 -31.57
CA MET A 1 5.90 30.59 -31.23
C MET A 1 5.64 29.61 -30.07
N SER A 2 6.66 28.96 -29.49
CA SER A 2 6.47 27.87 -28.50
C SER A 2 6.52 28.31 -27.02
N PHE A 3 7.23 29.39 -26.68
CA PHE A 3 7.42 29.82 -25.28
C PHE A 3 6.18 30.47 -24.65
N THR A 4 5.44 31.26 -25.42
CA THR A 4 4.23 31.96 -24.95
C THR A 4 3.09 30.99 -24.66
N TYR A 5 2.99 29.90 -25.43
CA TYR A 5 1.96 28.87 -25.24
C TYR A 5 2.20 28.06 -23.95
N PHE A 6 3.46 27.73 -23.65
CA PHE A 6 3.83 27.01 -22.43
C PHE A 6 3.59 27.85 -21.17
N TYR A 7 3.86 29.15 -21.25
CA TYR A 7 3.61 30.09 -20.14
C TYR A 7 2.12 30.31 -19.90
N LEU A 8 1.32 30.46 -20.96
CA LEU A 8 -0.14 30.57 -20.87
C LEU A 8 -0.78 29.29 -20.34
N LEU A 9 -0.30 28.11 -20.74
CA LEU A 9 -0.76 26.82 -20.23
C LEU A 9 -0.45 26.69 -18.73
N ASN A 10 0.76 27.05 -18.30
CA ASN A 10 1.13 27.06 -16.87
C ASN A 10 0.30 28.06 -16.06
N LEU A 11 0.00 29.23 -16.63
CA LEU A 11 -0.84 30.23 -15.98
C LEU A 11 -2.29 29.73 -15.83
N LEU A 12 -2.82 29.07 -16.87
CA LEU A 12 -4.14 28.44 -16.87
C LEU A 12 -4.22 27.31 -15.85
N VAL A 13 -3.22 26.43 -15.78
CA VAL A 13 -3.16 25.36 -14.77
C VAL A 13 -3.12 25.97 -13.38
N LYS A 14 -2.30 26.99 -13.13
CA LYS A 14 -2.26 27.70 -11.84
C LYS A 14 -3.57 28.42 -11.51
N LEU A 15 -4.26 28.99 -12.51
CA LEU A 15 -5.57 29.63 -12.33
C LEU A 15 -6.66 28.61 -12.03
N ILE A 16 -6.66 27.46 -12.71
CA ILE A 16 -7.58 26.35 -12.44
C ILE A 16 -7.32 25.78 -11.04
N TYR A 17 -6.04 25.61 -10.66
CA TYR A 17 -5.67 25.18 -9.31
C TYR A 17 -6.13 26.18 -8.25
N LYS A 18 -5.95 27.48 -8.53
CA LYS A 18 -6.39 28.56 -7.63
C LYS A 18 -7.91 28.62 -7.54
N LEU A 19 -8.64 28.45 -8.65
CA LEU A 19 -10.11 28.39 -8.66
C LEU A 19 -10.63 27.15 -7.92
N LYS A 20 -10.07 25.95 -8.18
CA LYS A 20 -10.40 24.72 -7.43
C LYS A 20 -10.16 24.92 -5.94
N ARG A 21 -9.04 25.55 -5.57
CA ARG A 21 -8.69 25.88 -4.18
C ARG A 21 -9.70 26.84 -3.53
N THR A 22 -10.10 27.90 -4.23
CA THR A 22 -11.11 28.86 -3.72
C THR A 22 -12.50 28.23 -3.62
N ILE A 23 -12.86 27.30 -4.50
CA ILE A 23 -14.11 26.52 -4.42
C ILE A 23 -14.06 25.53 -3.24
N MET A 24 -12.91 24.90 -2.97
CA MET A 24 -12.68 24.00 -1.83
C MET A 24 -12.55 24.71 -0.47
N GLU A 25 -12.41 26.03 -0.44
CA GLU A 25 -12.11 26.77 0.79
C GLU A 25 -13.35 27.09 1.64
N SER A 26 -14.58 26.86 1.16
CA SER A 26 -15.76 27.03 2.01
C SER A 26 -16.89 26.04 1.68
N SER A 27 -17.08 25.05 2.56
CA SER A 27 -18.28 24.19 2.57
C SER A 27 -19.58 24.99 2.78
N ALA A 28 -19.48 26.28 3.10
CA ALA A 28 -20.61 27.20 3.16
C ALA A 28 -21.27 27.46 1.80
N ASN A 29 -20.60 27.14 0.69
CA ASN A 29 -21.14 27.29 -0.68
C ASN A 29 -21.96 26.07 -1.15
N PHE A 30 -21.97 24.97 -0.39
CA PHE A 30 -22.77 23.79 -0.71
C PHE A 30 -24.25 24.00 -0.33
N GLY A 31 -25.14 23.32 -1.06
CA GLY A 31 -26.57 23.26 -0.76
C GLY A 31 -26.83 22.69 0.64
N ASN A 32 -28.00 23.02 1.20
CA ASN A 32 -28.36 22.60 2.56
C ASN A 32 -28.34 21.09 2.73
N GLU A 33 -28.84 20.37 1.73
CA GLU A 33 -28.89 18.91 1.68
C GLU A 33 -27.48 18.32 1.70
N SER A 34 -26.57 18.83 0.85
CA SER A 34 -25.15 18.42 0.82
C SER A 34 -24.43 18.70 2.14
N ARG A 35 -24.67 19.88 2.75
CA ARG A 35 -24.09 20.22 4.06
C ARG A 35 -24.59 19.30 5.17
N SER A 36 -25.88 18.98 5.17
CA SER A 36 -26.44 18.04 6.14
C SER A 36 -25.87 16.63 5.97
N PHE A 37 -25.66 16.19 4.73
CA PHE A 37 -25.02 14.91 4.45
C PHE A 37 -23.55 14.89 4.88
N LEU A 38 -22.79 15.95 4.61
CA LEU A 38 -21.41 16.10 5.09
C LEU A 38 -21.32 16.08 6.63
N ALA A 39 -22.29 16.69 7.32
CA ALA A 39 -22.35 16.62 8.77
C ALA A 39 -22.62 15.19 9.28
N ALA A 40 -23.48 14.43 8.60
CA ALA A 40 -23.71 13.03 8.91
C ALA A 40 -22.44 12.17 8.68
N ILE A 41 -21.70 12.41 7.59
CA ILE A 41 -20.41 11.76 7.33
C ILE A 41 -19.39 12.09 8.43
N ALA A 42 -19.26 13.37 8.79
CA ALA A 42 -18.33 13.82 9.83
C ALA A 42 -18.65 13.18 11.19
N ASP A 43 -19.93 13.07 11.55
CA ASP A 43 -20.37 12.42 12.79
C ASP A 43 -20.09 10.90 12.76
N PHE A 44 -20.32 10.25 11.62
CA PHE A 44 -20.09 8.81 11.45
C PHE A 44 -18.61 8.42 11.59
N PHE A 45 -17.69 9.26 11.12
CA PHE A 45 -16.24 8.97 11.14
C PHE A 45 -15.46 9.77 12.20
N ARG A 46 -16.14 10.41 13.16
CA ARG A 46 -15.48 11.27 14.17
C ARG A 46 -14.39 10.53 14.94
N ASP A 47 -14.72 9.33 15.44
CA ASP A 47 -13.88 8.56 16.35
C ASP A 47 -13.49 7.19 15.78
N TYR A 48 -13.83 6.91 14.53
CA TYR A 48 -13.69 5.58 13.91
C TYR A 48 -13.16 5.69 12.49
N THR A 49 -12.29 4.75 12.12
CA THR A 49 -11.85 4.59 10.74
C THR A 49 -12.90 3.82 9.94
N ILE A 50 -12.83 3.92 8.61
CA ILE A 50 -13.66 3.08 7.72
C ILE A 50 -13.42 1.58 7.91
N ALA A 51 -12.20 1.16 8.28
CA ALA A 51 -11.92 -0.24 8.61
C ALA A 51 -12.73 -0.68 9.83
N ASP A 52 -12.70 0.10 10.92
CA ASP A 52 -13.48 -0.19 12.13
C ASP A 52 -14.99 -0.28 11.84
N ARG A 53 -15.48 0.59 10.95
CA ARG A 53 -16.90 0.65 10.58
C ARG A 53 -17.33 -0.52 9.69
N ILE A 54 -16.47 -0.98 8.78
CA ILE A 54 -16.72 -2.18 7.98
C ILE A 54 -16.62 -3.42 8.87
N ASP A 55 -15.61 -3.53 9.72
CA ASP A 55 -15.48 -4.65 10.65
C ASP A 55 -16.68 -4.73 11.61
N PHE A 56 -17.21 -3.58 12.06
CA PHE A 56 -18.44 -3.55 12.84
C PHE A 56 -19.65 -4.05 12.04
N LEU A 57 -19.80 -3.64 10.77
CA LEU A 57 -20.87 -4.12 9.90
C LEU A 57 -20.76 -5.63 9.65
N ASP A 58 -19.54 -6.14 9.44
CA ASP A 58 -19.29 -7.57 9.20
C ASP A 58 -19.70 -8.39 10.42
N ASN A 59 -19.32 -7.94 11.62
CA ASN A 59 -19.72 -8.56 12.88
C ASN A 59 -21.22 -8.43 13.17
N TRP A 60 -21.88 -7.39 12.66
CA TRP A 60 -23.32 -7.20 12.85
C TRP A 60 -24.13 -8.15 11.96
N VAL A 61 -23.75 -8.32 10.69
CA VAL A 61 -24.53 -9.14 9.74
C VAL A 61 -24.09 -10.62 9.75
N ASN A 62 -22.87 -10.95 10.18
CA ASN A 62 -22.39 -12.33 10.25
C ASN A 62 -21.48 -12.61 11.46
N PRO A 63 -22.01 -13.05 12.60
CA PRO A 63 -21.19 -13.36 13.78
C PRO A 63 -20.43 -14.69 13.68
N ILE A 64 -20.56 -15.47 12.60
CA ILE A 64 -20.16 -16.89 12.54
C ILE A 64 -18.62 -17.11 12.58
N SER A 65 -17.77 -16.07 12.48
CA SER A 65 -16.31 -16.27 12.38
C SER A 65 -15.46 -15.69 13.51
N VAL A 66 -16.05 -15.26 14.62
CA VAL A 66 -15.28 -14.62 15.70
C VAL A 66 -15.54 -15.34 17.04
N ASP A 67 -14.47 -15.64 17.78
CA ASP A 67 -14.47 -16.20 19.14
C ASP A 67 -15.71 -15.73 19.93
N GLU A 68 -16.40 -16.64 20.64
CA GLU A 68 -17.58 -16.36 21.46
C GLU A 68 -17.39 -15.18 22.44
N ALA A 69 -16.14 -14.82 22.74
CA ALA A 69 -15.75 -13.64 23.53
C ALA A 69 -16.01 -12.28 22.83
N LEU A 70 -16.12 -12.23 21.50
CA LEU A 70 -16.38 -11.01 20.72
C LEU A 70 -17.88 -10.82 20.43
N ILE A 71 -18.65 -11.90 20.42
CA ILE A 71 -20.12 -11.86 20.33
C ILE A 71 -20.71 -11.20 21.60
N GLN A 72 -20.04 -11.32 22.76
CA GLN A 72 -20.38 -10.57 23.97
C GLN A 72 -20.10 -9.05 23.89
N LYS A 73 -19.51 -8.55 22.80
CA LYS A 73 -18.92 -7.20 22.73
C LYS A 73 -19.73 -6.16 21.96
N ASN A 74 -20.80 -6.56 21.27
CA ASN A 74 -21.76 -5.61 20.73
C ASN A 74 -22.76 -5.24 21.82
N GLU A 75 -22.38 -4.30 22.70
CA GLU A 75 -23.32 -3.70 23.65
C GLU A 75 -24.56 -3.22 22.87
N PRO A 76 -25.81 -3.52 23.30
CA PRO A 76 -27.02 -3.11 22.60
C PRO A 76 -27.06 -1.62 22.22
N ALA A 77 -26.44 -0.77 23.05
CA ALA A 77 -26.27 0.65 22.79
C ALA A 77 -25.37 0.95 21.58
N ALA A 78 -24.28 0.20 21.39
CA ALA A 78 -23.36 0.36 20.27
C ALA A 78 -24.02 -0.06 18.94
N LEU A 79 -24.75 -1.17 18.93
CA LEU A 79 -25.53 -1.62 17.76
C LEU A 79 -26.59 -0.58 17.37
N PHE A 80 -27.37 -0.10 18.35
CA PHE A 80 -28.39 0.90 18.11
C PHE A 80 -27.79 2.21 17.58
N ASN A 81 -26.69 2.67 18.17
CA ASN A 81 -25.99 3.88 17.71
C ASN A 81 -25.46 3.73 16.28
N PHE A 82 -24.83 2.58 15.95
CA PHE A 82 -24.34 2.31 14.60
C PHE A 82 -25.50 2.31 13.59
N TYR A 83 -26.61 1.64 13.91
CA TYR A 83 -27.83 1.64 13.10
C TYR A 83 -28.36 3.06 12.85
N GLU A 84 -28.51 3.88 13.89
CA GLU A 84 -28.99 5.26 13.74
C GLU A 84 -28.05 6.12 12.88
N GLN A 85 -26.75 5.96 13.07
CA GLN A 85 -25.74 6.65 12.27
C GLN A 85 -25.78 6.20 10.78
N LEU A 86 -25.95 4.90 10.54
CA LEU A 86 -26.07 4.34 9.19
C LEU A 86 -27.33 4.86 8.46
N LEU A 87 -28.46 4.97 9.18
CA LEU A 87 -29.68 5.57 8.65
C LEU A 87 -29.49 7.03 8.24
N LYS A 88 -28.79 7.82 9.05
CA LYS A 88 -28.48 9.22 8.71
C LYS A 88 -27.66 9.32 7.43
N LEU A 89 -26.68 8.45 7.24
CA LEU A 89 -25.91 8.38 6.00
C LEU A 89 -26.78 8.00 4.81
N LEU A 90 -27.57 6.94 4.93
CA LEU A 90 -28.45 6.46 3.86
C LEU A 90 -29.44 7.54 3.41
N ASN A 91 -30.12 8.18 4.36
CA ASN A 91 -31.12 9.22 4.08
C ASN A 91 -30.49 10.48 3.48
N GLY A 92 -29.33 10.88 3.99
CA GLY A 92 -28.57 12.00 3.42
C GLY A 92 -28.10 11.69 1.99
N ALA A 93 -27.61 10.47 1.76
CA ALA A 93 -27.17 10.02 0.45
C ALA A 93 -28.34 9.99 -0.55
N GLU A 94 -29.50 9.45 -0.17
CA GLU A 94 -30.68 9.45 -1.05
C GLU A 94 -31.07 10.88 -1.41
N THR A 95 -31.17 11.77 -0.41
CA THR A 95 -31.55 13.17 -0.62
C THR A 95 -30.60 13.88 -1.60
N VAL A 96 -29.29 13.68 -1.46
CA VAL A 96 -28.27 14.36 -2.27
C VAL A 96 -28.15 13.75 -3.67
N PHE A 97 -28.17 12.42 -3.80
CA PHE A 97 -27.81 11.75 -5.06
C PHE A 97 -29.02 11.33 -5.91
N LYS A 98 -30.21 11.19 -5.31
CA LYS A 98 -31.48 10.93 -6.00
C LYS A 98 -32.34 12.18 -6.17
N GLY A 99 -32.06 13.24 -5.40
CA GLY A 99 -32.81 14.50 -5.41
C GLY A 99 -32.74 15.26 -6.74
N PHE A 100 -33.78 16.05 -7.03
CA PHE A 100 -33.91 16.85 -8.25
C PHE A 100 -32.94 18.04 -8.34
N LYS A 101 -32.48 18.55 -7.19
CA LYS A 101 -31.55 19.68 -7.12
C LYS A 101 -30.11 19.16 -7.18
N GLN A 102 -29.45 19.36 -8.32
CA GLN A 102 -28.03 19.03 -8.43
C GLN A 102 -27.17 20.13 -7.81
N ASP A 103 -26.48 19.79 -6.72
CA ASP A 103 -25.43 20.63 -6.15
C ASP A 103 -24.12 20.41 -6.93
N PHE A 104 -23.99 21.10 -8.05
CA PHE A 104 -22.83 20.99 -8.93
C PHE A 104 -21.51 21.31 -8.20
N VAL A 105 -21.53 22.26 -7.26
CA VAL A 105 -20.32 22.64 -6.52
C VAL A 105 -19.85 21.49 -5.63
N PHE A 106 -20.79 20.82 -4.94
CA PHE A 106 -20.48 19.63 -4.17
C PHE A 106 -19.99 18.47 -5.05
N PHE A 107 -20.66 18.20 -6.18
CA PHE A 107 -20.26 17.10 -7.07
C PHE A 107 -18.89 17.32 -7.72
N GLU A 108 -18.56 18.56 -8.07
CA GLU A 108 -17.23 18.93 -8.55
C GLU A 108 -16.16 18.78 -7.46
N ALA A 109 -16.50 19.04 -6.20
CA ALA A 109 -15.55 18.94 -5.08
C ALA A 109 -15.21 17.49 -4.69
N ILE A 110 -16.13 16.54 -4.89
CA ILE A 110 -15.92 15.12 -4.52
C ILE A 110 -15.30 14.29 -5.65
N GLN A 111 -15.21 14.81 -6.87
CA GLN A 111 -14.64 14.08 -8.01
C GLN A 111 -13.18 14.43 -8.24
N MET A 112 -12.47 13.52 -8.89
CA MET A 112 -11.08 13.70 -9.28
C MET A 112 -10.74 12.93 -10.54
N ASP A 113 -9.65 13.31 -11.21
CA ASP A 113 -9.15 12.57 -12.36
C ASP A 113 -8.34 11.32 -11.96
N ALA A 114 -7.98 10.50 -12.95
CA ALA A 114 -7.26 9.25 -12.71
C ALA A 114 -5.82 9.45 -12.19
N ALA A 115 -5.20 10.60 -12.47
CA ALA A 115 -3.87 10.94 -11.97
C ALA A 115 -3.94 11.45 -10.53
N GLU A 116 -4.94 12.26 -10.21
CA GLU A 116 -5.31 12.68 -8.86
C GLU A 116 -5.67 11.48 -7.98
N LEU A 117 -6.41 10.48 -8.51
CA LEU A 117 -6.73 9.25 -7.77
C LEU A 117 -5.48 8.43 -7.42
N LYS A 118 -4.53 8.28 -8.35
CA LYS A 118 -3.27 7.59 -8.04
C LYS A 118 -2.51 8.24 -6.88
N LYS A 119 -2.56 9.58 -6.80
CA LYS A 119 -1.96 10.35 -5.70
C LYS A 119 -2.73 10.15 -4.40
N GLU A 120 -4.05 10.25 -4.45
CA GLU A 120 -4.92 10.01 -3.30
C GLU A 120 -4.67 8.64 -2.69
N MET A 121 -4.56 7.58 -3.49
CA MET A 121 -4.32 6.20 -3.03
C MET A 121 -3.02 6.02 -2.23
N VAL A 122 -2.07 6.96 -2.35
CA VAL A 122 -0.84 6.99 -1.54
C VAL A 122 -1.04 7.80 -0.24
N LEU A 123 -1.92 8.80 -0.27
CA LEU A 123 -2.16 9.72 0.85
C LEU A 123 -3.15 9.19 1.88
N ILE A 124 -4.18 8.46 1.45
CA ILE A 124 -5.20 7.93 2.35
C ILE A 124 -4.79 6.55 2.87
N GLN A 125 -4.87 6.37 4.20
CA GLN A 125 -4.47 5.13 4.88
C GLN A 125 -5.31 3.92 4.44
N TYR A 126 -6.59 4.15 4.12
CA TYR A 126 -7.51 3.11 3.69
C TYR A 126 -7.80 3.23 2.20
N GLN A 127 -7.44 2.19 1.44
CA GLN A 127 -7.81 2.05 0.04
C GLN A 127 -9.15 1.31 -0.05
N ALA A 128 -10.13 1.96 -0.70
CA ALA A 128 -11.43 1.36 -0.97
C ALA A 128 -11.30 0.05 -1.74
N LYS A 129 -12.00 -1.00 -1.29
CA LYS A 129 -11.96 -2.35 -1.84
C LYS A 129 -13.25 -2.75 -2.55
N HIS A 130 -14.36 -2.11 -2.21
CA HIS A 130 -15.71 -2.41 -2.70
C HIS A 130 -16.18 -1.42 -3.79
N LEU A 131 -15.41 -0.35 -4.04
CA LEU A 131 -15.65 0.59 -5.14
C LEU A 131 -14.89 0.20 -6.41
N LEU A 132 -15.53 0.38 -7.57
CA LEU A 132 -14.86 0.31 -8.86
C LEU A 132 -14.00 1.57 -9.09
N LYS A 133 -12.99 1.50 -9.97
CA LYS A 133 -12.09 2.65 -10.25
C LYS A 133 -12.83 3.91 -10.70
N ASN A 134 -13.87 3.75 -11.53
CA ASN A 134 -14.71 4.87 -11.98
C ASN A 134 -15.51 5.48 -10.81
N GLU A 135 -15.95 4.66 -9.87
CA GLU A 135 -16.66 5.09 -8.66
C GLU A 135 -15.73 5.76 -7.66
N MET A 136 -14.48 5.31 -7.56
CA MET A 136 -13.45 6.01 -6.80
C MET A 136 -13.20 7.40 -7.39
N THR A 137 -13.03 7.53 -8.72
CA THR A 137 -12.88 8.87 -9.34
C THR A 137 -14.12 9.75 -9.17
N LYS A 138 -15.31 9.13 -9.16
CA LYS A 138 -16.61 9.81 -9.14
C LYS A 138 -17.55 9.12 -8.15
N PRO A 139 -17.50 9.45 -6.85
CA PRO A 139 -18.30 8.77 -5.81
C PRO A 139 -19.80 8.79 -6.09
N ARG A 140 -20.29 9.83 -6.80
CA ARG A 140 -21.67 9.90 -7.29
C ARG A 140 -22.11 8.63 -8.04
N GLN A 141 -21.24 8.00 -8.81
CA GLN A 141 -21.57 6.79 -9.57
C GLN A 141 -21.88 5.60 -8.64
N ALA A 142 -21.19 5.49 -7.50
CA ALA A 142 -21.49 4.46 -6.50
C ALA A 142 -22.90 4.64 -5.96
N PHE A 143 -23.27 5.85 -5.54
CA PHE A 143 -24.60 6.13 -4.99
C PHE A 143 -25.72 5.93 -6.03
N VAL A 144 -25.49 6.34 -7.28
CA VAL A 144 -26.44 6.08 -8.37
C VAL A 144 -26.66 4.57 -8.54
N ALA A 145 -25.60 3.77 -8.50
CA ALA A 145 -25.70 2.31 -8.60
C ALA A 145 -26.42 1.68 -7.38
N ILE A 146 -26.11 2.15 -6.17
CA ILE A 146 -26.74 1.70 -4.92
C ILE A 146 -28.25 1.91 -4.94
N PHE A 147 -28.70 3.07 -5.42
CA PHE A 147 -30.12 3.44 -5.49
C PHE A 147 -30.83 3.04 -6.79
N PHE A 148 -30.13 2.36 -7.71
CA PHE A 148 -30.71 1.93 -8.98
C PHE A 148 -31.69 0.76 -8.78
N PHE A 149 -31.31 -0.22 -7.95
CA PHE A 149 -32.11 -1.43 -7.72
C PHE A 149 -33.00 -1.35 -6.48
N TYR A 150 -32.57 -0.65 -5.44
CA TYR A 150 -33.26 -0.56 -4.16
C TYR A 150 -33.39 0.89 -3.72
N ASP A 151 -34.55 1.29 -3.20
CA ASP A 151 -34.74 2.61 -2.60
C ASP A 151 -34.31 2.62 -1.13
N ALA A 152 -34.23 3.80 -0.51
CA ALA A 152 -33.82 3.89 0.88
C ALA A 152 -34.77 3.12 1.81
N ALA A 153 -36.07 3.08 1.51
CA ALA A 153 -37.05 2.33 2.32
C ALA A 153 -36.70 0.83 2.38
N HIS A 154 -36.24 0.24 1.26
CA HIS A 154 -35.77 -1.14 1.22
C HIS A 154 -34.53 -1.36 2.10
N TYR A 155 -33.53 -0.48 2.02
CA TYR A 155 -32.35 -0.57 2.90
C TYR A 155 -32.71 -0.39 4.37
N GLN A 156 -33.60 0.55 4.70
CA GLN A 156 -34.07 0.81 6.07
C GLN A 156 -34.74 -0.42 6.68
N LEU A 157 -35.57 -1.12 5.89
CA LEU A 157 -36.23 -2.34 6.33
C LEU A 157 -35.19 -3.42 6.69
N ASN A 158 -34.24 -3.69 5.79
CA ASN A 158 -33.18 -4.67 6.03
C ASN A 158 -32.32 -4.30 7.24
N TYR A 159 -31.91 -3.04 7.39
CA TYR A 159 -31.11 -2.61 8.56
C TYR A 159 -31.88 -2.77 9.87
N LYS A 160 -33.20 -2.56 9.85
CA LYS A 160 -34.06 -2.76 11.01
C LYS A 160 -34.16 -4.24 11.35
N ASP A 161 -34.33 -5.10 10.35
CA ASP A 161 -34.41 -6.54 10.52
C ASP A 161 -33.08 -7.08 11.10
N TRP A 162 -31.93 -6.65 10.56
CA TRP A 162 -30.60 -6.99 11.10
C TRP A 162 -30.41 -6.51 12.54
N LEU A 163 -30.92 -5.33 12.90
CA LEU A 163 -30.86 -4.83 14.27
C LEU A 163 -31.69 -5.72 15.20
N GLN A 164 -32.91 -6.07 14.79
CA GLN A 164 -33.81 -6.92 15.58
C GLN A 164 -33.24 -8.33 15.77
N ALA A 165 -32.71 -8.93 14.70
CA ALA A 165 -32.04 -10.22 14.71
C ALA A 165 -30.85 -10.22 15.68
N ALA A 166 -29.96 -9.23 15.58
CA ALA A 166 -28.79 -9.09 16.45
C ALA A 166 -29.17 -8.90 17.93
N LEU A 167 -30.20 -8.07 18.22
CA LEU A 167 -30.67 -7.84 19.59
C LEU A 167 -31.41 -9.06 20.18
N ALA A 168 -32.06 -9.85 19.35
CA ALA A 168 -32.74 -11.08 19.76
C ALA A 168 -31.75 -12.26 19.96
N GLY A 169 -30.48 -12.11 19.56
CA GLY A 169 -29.51 -13.20 19.54
C GLY A 169 -29.76 -14.24 18.44
N ASN A 170 -30.70 -13.98 17.53
CA ASN A 170 -31.05 -14.84 16.41
C ASN A 170 -30.31 -14.37 15.17
N THR A 171 -29.03 -14.71 15.06
CA THR A 171 -28.19 -14.32 13.92
C THR A 171 -28.05 -15.42 12.87
N ASP A 172 -28.76 -16.53 13.07
CA ASP A 172 -28.86 -17.68 12.16
C ASP A 172 -29.86 -17.41 11.02
N GLU A 173 -29.87 -16.18 10.47
CA GLU A 173 -30.64 -15.89 9.26
C GLU A 173 -29.88 -16.42 8.04
N ASP A 174 -30.49 -17.38 7.34
CA ASP A 174 -30.03 -17.82 6.02
C ASP A 174 -29.87 -16.59 5.11
N TRP A 175 -28.63 -16.31 4.70
CA TRP A 175 -28.31 -15.26 3.74
C TRP A 175 -29.08 -15.52 2.45
N ASN A 176 -30.23 -14.87 2.31
CA ASN A 176 -31.05 -14.99 1.11
C ASN A 176 -30.49 -14.08 -0.01
N GLU A 177 -31.01 -14.28 -1.21
CA GLU A 177 -30.58 -13.58 -2.43
C GLU A 177 -30.75 -12.04 -2.34
N TYR A 178 -31.51 -11.54 -1.36
CA TYR A 178 -31.77 -10.11 -1.13
C TYR A 178 -30.89 -9.50 -0.03
N THR A 179 -30.49 -10.27 0.99
CA THR A 179 -29.63 -9.80 2.09
C THR A 179 -28.21 -9.49 1.61
N TYR A 180 -27.64 -10.35 0.75
CA TYR A 180 -26.27 -10.19 0.26
C TYR A 180 -26.05 -8.90 -0.57
N PRO A 181 -26.91 -8.58 -1.57
CA PRO A 181 -26.80 -7.33 -2.30
C PRO A 181 -26.90 -6.08 -1.42
N VAL A 182 -27.83 -6.07 -0.45
CA VAL A 182 -28.00 -4.94 0.48
C VAL A 182 -26.72 -4.73 1.27
N TYR A 183 -26.15 -5.80 1.85
CA TYR A 183 -24.89 -5.75 2.60
C TYR A 183 -23.70 -5.25 1.77
N GLN A 184 -23.51 -5.77 0.56
CA GLN A 184 -22.44 -5.32 -0.34
C GLN A 184 -22.60 -3.84 -0.72
N ASN A 185 -23.84 -3.42 -1.00
CA ASN A 185 -24.14 -2.02 -1.29
C ASN A 185 -23.92 -1.12 -0.07
N THR A 186 -24.16 -1.60 1.15
CA THR A 186 -23.84 -0.87 2.39
C THR A 186 -22.33 -0.65 2.52
N LYS A 187 -21.50 -1.68 2.32
CA LYS A 187 -20.03 -1.54 2.34
C LYS A 187 -19.55 -0.51 1.32
N LYS A 188 -20.08 -0.62 0.10
CA LYS A 188 -19.81 0.31 -0.99
C LYS A 188 -20.22 1.75 -0.65
N MET A 189 -21.37 1.93 0.00
CA MET A 189 -21.85 3.23 0.47
C MET A 189 -20.89 3.82 1.51
N LEU A 190 -20.46 3.02 2.49
CA LEU A 190 -19.55 3.46 3.54
C LEU A 190 -18.20 3.90 2.97
N GLU A 191 -17.62 3.15 2.04
CA GLU A 191 -16.39 3.54 1.36
C GLU A 191 -16.56 4.81 0.52
N ALA A 192 -17.69 4.98 -0.17
CA ALA A 192 -17.97 6.20 -0.92
C ALA A 192 -18.09 7.42 0.00
N CYS A 193 -18.76 7.27 1.16
CA CYS A 193 -18.81 8.28 2.21
C CYS A 193 -17.41 8.59 2.77
N TRP A 194 -16.56 7.59 2.94
CA TRP A 194 -15.18 7.77 3.38
C TRP A 194 -14.35 8.58 2.37
N LEU A 195 -14.48 8.31 1.07
CA LEU A 195 -13.80 9.13 0.05
C LEU A 195 -14.27 10.59 0.11
N ILE A 196 -15.57 10.83 0.31
CA ILE A 196 -16.11 12.19 0.48
C ILE A 196 -15.54 12.85 1.73
N HIS A 197 -15.44 12.10 2.84
CA HIS A 197 -14.79 12.57 4.07
C HIS A 197 -13.35 13.01 3.79
N GLU A 198 -12.56 12.16 3.14
CA GLU A 198 -11.15 12.42 2.86
C GLU A 198 -10.91 13.59 1.91
N ARG A 199 -11.81 13.80 0.95
CA ARG A 199 -11.70 14.87 -0.04
C ARG A 199 -12.18 16.22 0.47
N VAL A 200 -13.31 16.24 1.18
CA VAL A 200 -14.04 17.49 1.49
C VAL A 200 -13.92 17.88 2.95
N ILE A 201 -13.98 16.91 3.87
CA ILE A 201 -14.07 17.16 5.33
C ILE A 201 -12.68 17.24 5.94
N SER A 202 -11.92 16.14 5.92
CA SER A 202 -10.55 16.09 6.44
C SER A 202 -9.55 16.72 5.46
N LYS A 203 -9.93 16.80 4.18
CA LYS A 203 -9.14 17.32 3.06
C LYS A 203 -7.80 16.58 2.87
N ASN A 204 -7.67 15.38 3.44
CA ASN A 204 -6.49 14.53 3.36
C ASN A 204 -6.09 14.24 1.90
N SER A 205 -7.07 14.02 1.01
CA SER A 205 -6.82 13.77 -0.42
C SER A 205 -6.22 14.98 -1.16
N SER A 206 -6.36 16.18 -0.59
CA SER A 206 -5.89 17.44 -1.18
C SER A 206 -4.71 18.06 -0.44
N ARG A 207 -4.25 17.43 0.65
CA ARG A 207 -3.03 17.85 1.35
C ARG A 207 -1.92 17.89 0.33
N SER A 208 -1.16 19.00 0.31
CA SER A 208 -0.12 19.16 -0.69
C SER A 208 0.85 18.00 -0.58
N ILE A 209 0.97 17.28 -1.68
CA ILE A 209 2.02 16.30 -1.95
C ILE A 209 3.38 16.93 -1.61
N ASP A 210 3.58 18.23 -1.82
CA ASP A 210 4.85 18.92 -1.50
C ASP A 210 5.31 18.84 -0.02
N TYR A 211 4.46 18.48 0.96
CA TYR A 211 4.90 18.31 2.37
C TYR A 211 4.88 16.85 2.85
N HIS A 212 4.16 15.96 2.15
CA HIS A 212 4.00 14.54 2.53
C HIS A 212 4.58 13.55 1.50
N TYR A 213 4.87 13.99 0.28
CA TYR A 213 5.70 13.28 -0.70
C TYR A 213 7.16 13.34 -0.28
N ASP A 214 7.58 14.48 0.26
CA ASP A 214 8.82 14.63 1.05
C ASP A 214 8.77 13.86 2.39
N LEU A 215 7.76 13.01 2.63
CA LEU A 215 7.75 11.99 3.69
C LEU A 215 7.52 10.57 3.13
N ALA A 216 7.14 10.43 1.86
CA ALA A 216 6.85 9.17 1.17
C ALA A 216 7.84 8.84 0.03
N VAL A 217 8.85 9.68 -0.20
CA VAL A 217 10.00 9.36 -1.07
C VAL A 217 11.00 8.51 -0.28
N PHE A 218 11.71 7.62 -0.98
CA PHE A 218 12.74 6.75 -0.42
C PHE A 218 13.73 7.47 0.52
N GLU A 219 14.09 8.72 0.20
CA GLU A 219 14.91 9.62 1.02
C GLU A 219 14.47 9.74 2.49
N ASN A 220 13.16 9.61 2.75
CA ASN A 220 12.56 9.76 4.08
C ASN A 220 12.50 8.45 4.88
N THR A 221 13.00 7.36 4.30
CA THR A 221 13.15 6.08 4.99
C THR A 221 14.60 5.84 5.48
N SER A 222 15.59 6.62 5.02
CA SER A 222 17.00 6.68 5.49
C SER A 222 17.82 7.66 4.60
N PRO A 223 18.77 8.44 5.15
CA PRO A 223 19.49 9.51 4.41
C PRO A 223 20.50 9.04 3.36
N LEU A 224 20.78 7.72 3.27
CA LEU A 224 21.68 7.17 2.25
C LEU A 224 20.95 6.99 0.92
N CYS A 225 20.88 8.10 0.18
CA CYS A 225 20.41 8.13 -1.20
C CYS A 225 21.55 7.81 -2.17
N LEU A 226 21.19 7.32 -3.36
CA LEU A 226 22.09 7.15 -4.47
C LEU A 226 22.50 8.53 -4.99
N THR A 227 23.68 8.62 -5.57
CA THR A 227 24.08 9.81 -6.32
C THR A 227 23.28 9.90 -7.62
N GLU A 228 23.13 11.11 -8.19
CA GLU A 228 22.39 11.32 -9.46
C GLU A 228 22.83 10.36 -10.57
N MET A 229 24.13 10.04 -10.63
CA MET A 229 24.70 9.07 -11.56
C MET A 229 24.18 7.65 -11.35
N LEU A 230 24.05 7.22 -10.10
CA LEU A 230 23.56 5.88 -9.74
C LEU A 230 22.03 5.78 -9.82
N GLU A 231 21.31 6.88 -9.63
CA GLU A 231 19.86 6.94 -9.86
C GLU A 231 19.48 6.81 -11.33
N ALA A 232 20.34 7.27 -12.24
CA ALA A 232 20.15 7.10 -13.68
C ALA A 232 20.36 5.64 -14.12
N ASN A 233 21.15 4.86 -13.37
CA ASN A 233 21.40 3.44 -13.62
C ASN A 233 21.28 2.59 -12.34
N PRO A 234 20.06 2.30 -11.86
CA PRO A 234 19.86 1.49 -10.65
C PRO A 234 20.34 0.05 -10.82
N PHE A 235 20.33 -0.49 -12.04
CA PHE A 235 20.92 -1.82 -12.29
C PHE A 235 22.43 -1.83 -12.09
N GLY A 236 23.14 -0.74 -12.38
CA GLY A 236 24.57 -0.62 -12.06
C GLY A 236 24.88 -0.74 -10.57
N VAL A 237 23.94 -0.37 -9.69
CA VAL A 237 24.06 -0.60 -8.23
C VAL A 237 23.91 -2.09 -7.92
N VAL A 238 22.94 -2.77 -8.54
CA VAL A 238 22.75 -4.22 -8.39
C VAL A 238 23.97 -4.99 -8.89
N GLU A 239 24.53 -4.61 -10.03
CA GLU A 239 25.76 -5.20 -10.58
C GLU A 239 26.95 -4.96 -9.65
N SER A 240 27.10 -3.74 -9.13
CA SER A 240 28.17 -3.39 -8.19
C SER A 240 28.07 -4.21 -6.91
N PHE A 241 26.86 -4.46 -6.41
CA PHE A 241 26.63 -5.33 -5.25
C PHE A 241 27.18 -6.74 -5.50
N PHE A 242 26.81 -7.38 -6.61
CA PHE A 242 27.27 -8.73 -6.98
C PHE A 242 28.70 -8.79 -7.57
N ASN A 243 29.38 -7.65 -7.73
CA ASN A 243 30.81 -7.61 -7.99
C ASN A 243 31.63 -7.80 -6.71
N LEU A 244 31.04 -7.57 -5.54
CA LEU A 244 31.73 -7.69 -4.26
C LEU A 244 31.89 -9.16 -3.85
N ASP A 245 30.88 -9.99 -4.11
CA ASP A 245 30.90 -11.42 -3.81
C ASP A 245 29.85 -12.19 -4.66
N ASP A 246 29.88 -13.52 -4.59
CA ASP A 246 28.83 -14.35 -5.18
C ASP A 246 27.56 -14.40 -4.31
N LEU A 247 26.49 -15.01 -4.85
CA LEU A 247 25.20 -15.10 -4.15
C LEU A 247 25.34 -15.82 -2.79
N ALA A 248 26.10 -16.90 -2.73
CA ALA A 248 26.33 -17.63 -1.48
C ALA A 248 27.12 -16.82 -0.46
N GLY A 249 28.08 -16.01 -0.91
CA GLY A 249 28.82 -15.04 -0.11
C GLY A 249 27.89 -14.01 0.53
N HIS A 250 27.03 -13.36 -0.27
CA HIS A 250 26.03 -12.41 0.24
C HIS A 250 25.05 -13.04 1.24
N LYS A 251 24.58 -14.28 0.99
CA LYS A 251 23.75 -15.02 1.95
C LYS A 251 24.49 -15.31 3.26
N THR A 252 25.79 -15.62 3.16
CA THR A 252 26.64 -15.86 4.33
C THR A 252 26.84 -14.58 5.16
N TYR A 253 27.05 -13.44 4.51
CA TYR A 253 27.10 -12.14 5.19
C TYR A 253 25.80 -11.83 5.93
N LEU A 254 24.64 -12.02 5.30
CA LEU A 254 23.33 -11.83 5.94
C LEU A 254 23.15 -12.74 7.16
N LYS A 255 23.51 -14.03 7.03
CA LYS A 255 23.41 -15.01 8.11
C LYS A 255 24.29 -14.61 9.30
N ASN A 256 25.52 -14.17 9.03
CA ASN A 256 26.45 -13.75 10.07
C ASN A 256 25.97 -12.47 10.77
N TRP A 257 25.41 -11.52 10.02
CA TRP A 257 24.84 -10.30 10.59
C TRP A 257 23.62 -10.57 11.45
N TYR A 258 22.69 -11.40 10.97
CA TYR A 258 21.55 -11.83 11.76
C TYR A 258 21.97 -12.49 13.07
N LYS A 259 22.96 -13.40 13.03
CA LYS A 259 23.52 -14.04 14.23
C LYS A 259 24.18 -13.05 15.19
N ALA A 260 24.95 -12.09 14.65
CA ALA A 260 25.60 -11.06 15.46
C ALA A 260 24.56 -10.18 16.17
N ALA A 261 23.50 -9.76 15.48
CA ALA A 261 22.42 -8.96 16.08
C ALA A 261 21.62 -9.73 17.16
N LEU A 262 21.54 -11.06 17.06
CA LEU A 262 20.94 -11.93 18.09
C LEU A 262 21.86 -12.18 19.30
N GLY A 263 23.18 -12.02 19.13
CA GLY A 263 24.17 -12.20 20.20
C GLY A 263 24.02 -11.13 21.28
N LYS A 264 24.19 -11.50 22.55
CA LYS A 264 24.27 -10.53 23.67
C LYS A 264 25.72 -10.26 24.11
N GLU A 265 26.66 -11.14 23.80
CA GLU A 265 27.98 -11.16 24.45
C GLU A 265 29.17 -11.02 23.49
N ASP A 266 28.98 -11.24 22.20
CA ASP A 266 30.04 -11.11 21.19
C ASP A 266 29.84 -9.84 20.35
N ARG A 267 30.61 -8.79 20.65
CA ARG A 267 30.73 -7.67 19.70
C ARG A 267 31.43 -8.16 18.45
N VAL A 268 30.93 -7.75 17.30
CA VAL A 268 31.67 -7.94 16.06
C VAL A 268 33.00 -7.18 16.16
N ARG A 269 34.12 -7.88 15.89
CA ARG A 269 35.46 -7.29 15.87
C ARG A 269 35.69 -6.31 14.72
N ASN A 270 34.98 -6.45 13.61
CA ASN A 270 35.14 -5.62 12.42
C ASN A 270 33.88 -4.79 12.13
N ALA A 271 33.70 -3.68 12.86
CA ALA A 271 32.54 -2.81 12.71
C ALA A 271 32.43 -2.16 11.31
N ALA A 272 33.57 -1.96 10.64
CA ALA A 272 33.62 -1.37 9.30
C ALA A 272 32.89 -2.25 8.27
N ASP A 273 33.05 -3.57 8.33
CA ASP A 273 32.42 -4.50 7.38
C ASP A 273 30.88 -4.45 7.49
N TYR A 274 30.35 -4.37 8.71
CA TYR A 274 28.89 -4.32 8.92
C TYR A 274 28.28 -2.98 8.55
N PHE A 275 29.02 -1.89 8.76
CA PHE A 275 28.62 -0.58 8.28
C PHE A 275 28.63 -0.54 6.73
N PHE A 276 29.65 -1.13 6.11
CA PHE A 276 29.72 -1.28 4.66
C PHE A 276 28.56 -2.12 4.12
N LEU A 277 28.30 -3.30 4.71
CA LEU A 277 27.17 -4.16 4.35
C LEU A 277 25.82 -3.45 4.51
N TYR A 278 25.62 -2.72 5.62
CA TYR A 278 24.43 -1.90 5.83
C TYR A 278 24.25 -0.88 4.69
N ASN A 279 25.32 -0.19 4.28
CA ASN A 279 25.26 0.75 3.17
C ASN A 279 24.95 0.06 1.84
N GLN A 280 25.56 -1.09 1.56
CA GLN A 280 25.32 -1.87 0.35
C GLN A 280 23.85 -2.31 0.25
N PHE A 281 23.28 -2.87 1.33
CA PHE A 281 21.86 -3.23 1.36
C PHE A 281 20.95 -2.00 1.26
N THR A 282 21.32 -0.90 1.91
CA THR A 282 20.55 0.35 1.84
C THR A 282 20.50 0.91 0.42
N GLN A 283 21.61 0.86 -0.32
CA GLN A 283 21.69 1.24 -1.73
C GLN A 283 20.94 0.26 -2.64
N LEU A 284 21.02 -1.04 -2.36
CA LEU A 284 20.31 -2.08 -3.09
C LEU A 284 18.79 -1.91 -2.96
N LEU A 285 18.30 -1.56 -1.76
CA LEU A 285 16.89 -1.21 -1.56
C LEU A 285 16.50 0.04 -2.36
N TYR A 286 17.40 1.01 -2.54
CA TYR A 286 17.07 2.18 -3.36
C TYR A 286 16.94 1.81 -4.83
N ALA A 287 17.93 1.07 -5.33
CA ALA A 287 17.92 0.57 -6.69
C ALA A 287 16.64 -0.24 -6.96
N GLY A 288 16.26 -1.13 -6.04
CA GLY A 288 15.02 -1.90 -6.10
C GLY A 288 13.77 -1.04 -6.19
N TYR A 289 13.68 -0.01 -5.34
CA TYR A 289 12.58 0.95 -5.37
C TYR A 289 12.50 1.68 -6.73
N LEU A 290 13.63 2.15 -7.26
CA LEU A 290 13.67 2.82 -8.56
C LEU A 290 13.29 1.87 -9.70
N ILE A 291 13.76 0.63 -9.66
CA ILE A 291 13.42 -0.41 -10.65
C ILE A 291 11.91 -0.69 -10.62
N ALA A 292 11.33 -0.90 -9.44
CA ALA A 292 9.91 -1.19 -9.27
C ALA A 292 9.03 -0.02 -9.72
N THR A 293 9.32 1.20 -9.24
CA THR A 293 8.49 2.39 -9.49
C THR A 293 8.56 2.86 -10.93
N ARG A 294 9.75 2.80 -11.55
CA ARG A 294 9.95 3.20 -12.95
C ARG A 294 9.74 2.04 -13.93
N LYS A 295 9.41 0.83 -13.44
CA LYS A 295 9.20 -0.40 -14.23
C LYS A 295 10.35 -0.67 -15.20
N LEU A 296 11.57 -0.63 -14.69
CA LEU A 296 12.78 -0.81 -15.49
C LEU A 296 13.06 -2.29 -15.71
N PHE A 297 13.61 -2.61 -16.88
CA PHE A 297 14.05 -3.96 -17.23
C PHE A 297 15.55 -3.95 -17.53
N TYR A 298 16.22 -5.02 -17.12
CA TYR A 298 17.65 -5.18 -17.36
C TYR A 298 17.90 -5.59 -18.81
N ASP A 299 18.76 -4.86 -19.51
CA ASP A 299 19.21 -5.22 -20.86
C ASP A 299 20.50 -6.05 -20.77
N ILE A 300 20.38 -7.33 -21.10
CA ILE A 300 21.49 -8.29 -21.05
C ILE A 300 22.45 -8.12 -22.23
N ASN A 301 21.99 -7.57 -23.35
CA ASN A 301 22.74 -7.62 -24.61
C ASN A 301 23.92 -6.64 -24.66
N GLY A 302 24.05 -5.75 -23.67
CA GLY A 302 25.10 -4.73 -23.60
C GLY A 302 26.14 -4.91 -22.49
N ASN A 303 26.01 -5.89 -21.58
CA ASN A 303 26.70 -5.82 -20.28
C ASN A 303 27.81 -6.86 -20.04
N THR A 304 28.93 -6.34 -19.53
CA THR A 304 30.17 -7.04 -19.18
C THR A 304 29.98 -7.99 -18.00
N LEU A 305 29.04 -7.73 -17.08
CA LEU A 305 28.82 -8.56 -15.89
C LEU A 305 28.20 -9.92 -16.22
N THR A 306 27.21 -9.97 -17.10
CA THR A 306 26.59 -11.24 -17.55
C THR A 306 27.62 -12.08 -18.31
N THR A 307 28.47 -11.41 -19.09
CA THR A 307 29.61 -12.02 -19.76
C THR A 307 30.65 -12.51 -18.75
N MET A 308 30.97 -11.73 -17.71
CA MET A 308 31.91 -12.09 -16.63
C MET A 308 31.39 -13.21 -15.73
N LEU A 309 30.11 -13.22 -15.36
CA LEU A 309 29.47 -14.27 -14.57
C LEU A 309 29.39 -15.58 -15.38
N SER A 310 29.10 -15.47 -16.68
CA SER A 310 29.13 -16.62 -17.61
C SER A 310 30.55 -17.13 -17.84
N SER A 311 31.55 -16.25 -17.98
CA SER A 311 32.95 -16.64 -18.14
C SER A 311 33.60 -17.11 -16.84
N ASN A 312 33.21 -16.58 -15.68
CA ASN A 312 33.65 -17.07 -14.36
C ASN A 312 33.03 -18.44 -14.07
N LYS A 313 31.78 -18.67 -14.49
CA LYS A 313 31.15 -20.00 -14.47
C LYS A 313 31.90 -20.97 -15.38
N ALA A 314 32.28 -20.56 -16.60
CA ALA A 314 33.03 -21.41 -17.53
C ALA A 314 34.49 -21.68 -17.07
N ASN A 315 35.22 -20.65 -16.64
CA ASN A 315 36.64 -20.73 -16.25
C ASN A 315 36.85 -21.46 -14.91
N ARG A 316 35.92 -21.37 -13.95
CA ARG A 316 36.05 -22.06 -12.65
C ARG A 316 35.61 -23.52 -12.68
N ILE A 317 34.83 -23.93 -13.68
CA ILE A 317 34.56 -25.34 -13.99
C ILE A 317 35.84 -26.00 -14.52
N THR A 318 36.65 -25.29 -15.32
CA THR A 318 37.94 -25.80 -15.82
C THR A 318 39.05 -25.83 -14.76
N ASP A 319 39.01 -24.97 -13.74
CA ASP A 319 39.99 -24.91 -12.65
C ASP A 319 39.67 -25.82 -11.44
N GLY A 320 38.59 -26.61 -11.50
CA GLY A 320 38.22 -27.55 -10.41
C GLY A 320 37.69 -26.88 -9.13
N HIS A 321 37.40 -25.58 -9.15
CA HIS A 321 36.86 -24.80 -8.03
C HIS A 321 35.35 -24.59 -8.11
N TYR A 322 34.61 -25.58 -8.62
CA TYR A 322 33.15 -25.57 -8.62
C TYR A 322 32.64 -26.09 -7.27
N HIS A 323 32.22 -25.19 -6.37
CA HIS A 323 31.48 -25.59 -5.17
C HIS A 323 30.00 -25.61 -5.48
N ALA A 324 29.37 -26.79 -5.40
CA ALA A 324 27.91 -26.92 -5.43
C ALA A 324 27.31 -26.00 -4.36
N GLY A 325 26.41 -25.09 -4.75
CA GLY A 325 25.78 -24.13 -3.83
C GLY A 325 25.99 -22.64 -4.10
N GLN A 326 27.00 -22.25 -4.90
CA GLN A 326 27.40 -20.83 -5.04
C GLN A 326 26.31 -19.89 -5.57
N TYR A 327 25.37 -20.41 -6.37
CA TYR A 327 24.29 -19.64 -7.00
C TYR A 327 22.91 -20.25 -6.77
N GLU A 328 22.75 -21.06 -5.72
CA GLU A 328 21.47 -21.72 -5.45
C GLU A 328 20.41 -20.71 -5.00
N ILE A 329 19.25 -20.77 -5.65
CA ILE A 329 18.03 -20.04 -5.28
C ILE A 329 17.19 -21.00 -4.44
N ASN A 330 17.04 -20.70 -3.15
CA ASN A 330 16.38 -21.62 -2.21
C ASN A 330 15.40 -20.94 -1.26
N THR A 331 15.33 -19.60 -1.27
CA THR A 331 14.45 -18.83 -0.39
C THR A 331 13.30 -18.18 -1.17
N LEU A 332 13.56 -17.74 -2.40
CA LEU A 332 12.59 -17.12 -3.28
C LEU A 332 11.58 -18.17 -3.77
N PRO A 333 10.26 -17.96 -3.56
CA PRO A 333 9.24 -18.87 -4.05
C PRO A 333 9.32 -19.10 -5.57
N VAL A 334 9.08 -20.34 -6.01
CA VAL A 334 9.20 -20.76 -7.43
C VAL A 334 8.45 -19.86 -8.40
N ARG A 335 7.25 -19.37 -8.02
CA ARG A 335 6.45 -18.41 -8.82
C ARG A 335 7.19 -17.11 -9.13
N TYR A 336 8.11 -16.70 -8.28
CA TYR A 336 8.94 -15.50 -8.44
C TYR A 336 10.32 -15.81 -9.02
N VAL A 337 10.78 -17.06 -8.97
CA VAL A 337 12.01 -17.46 -9.67
C VAL A 337 11.88 -17.26 -11.18
N ASN A 338 10.71 -17.58 -11.73
CA ASN A 338 10.42 -17.40 -13.16
C ASN A 338 10.08 -15.94 -13.54
N ASN A 339 9.77 -15.10 -12.56
CA ASN A 339 9.45 -13.69 -12.76
C ASN A 339 9.86 -12.86 -11.52
N PRO A 340 11.16 -12.57 -11.35
CA PRO A 340 11.65 -11.85 -10.18
C PRO A 340 11.16 -10.39 -10.15
N TYR A 341 10.86 -9.80 -11.31
CA TYR A 341 10.28 -8.46 -11.41
C TYR A 341 8.92 -8.35 -10.70
N ARG A 342 8.08 -9.39 -10.80
CA ARG A 342 6.78 -9.43 -10.08
C ARG A 342 6.96 -9.40 -8.56
N PHE A 343 7.99 -10.09 -8.03
CA PHE A 343 8.31 -10.02 -6.61
C PHE A 343 8.74 -8.61 -6.20
N ILE A 344 9.62 -7.99 -6.98
CA ILE A 344 10.11 -6.63 -6.73
C ILE A 344 8.97 -5.61 -6.77
N GLU A 345 8.06 -5.68 -7.75
CA GLU A 345 6.88 -4.80 -7.82
C GLU A 345 5.96 -4.93 -6.58
N LEU A 346 5.72 -6.16 -6.11
CA LEU A 346 4.87 -6.42 -4.93
C LEU A 346 5.56 -6.10 -3.60
N PHE A 347 6.89 -6.15 -3.57
CA PHE A 347 7.68 -5.94 -2.38
C PHE A 347 7.97 -4.46 -2.12
N PHE A 348 8.34 -3.69 -3.15
CA PHE A 348 8.80 -2.30 -3.01
C PHE A 348 7.67 -1.29 -2.85
N VAL A 349 6.86 -1.48 -1.81
CA VAL A 349 5.91 -0.48 -1.27
C VAL A 349 6.56 0.28 -0.09
N PRO A 350 6.28 1.59 0.08
CA PRO A 350 6.97 2.42 1.08
C PRO A 350 6.97 1.86 2.50
N GLU A 351 5.85 1.30 2.96
CA GLU A 351 5.74 0.72 4.30
C GLU A 351 6.68 -0.48 4.53
N LYS A 352 6.82 -1.38 3.55
CA LYS A 352 7.74 -2.53 3.65
C LYS A 352 9.19 -2.06 3.64
N ILE A 353 9.52 -1.08 2.79
CA ILE A 353 10.87 -0.49 2.71
C ILE A 353 11.24 0.19 4.03
N LYS A 354 10.31 0.97 4.61
CA LYS A 354 10.51 1.67 5.89
C LYS A 354 10.78 0.69 7.04
N ARG A 355 9.96 -0.36 7.15
CA ARG A 355 10.16 -1.42 8.16
C ARG A 355 11.49 -2.15 7.97
N LEU A 356 11.81 -2.52 6.74
CA LEU A 356 13.05 -3.24 6.44
C LEU A 356 14.29 -2.38 6.76
N ARG A 357 14.25 -1.08 6.46
CA ARG A 357 15.33 -0.14 6.80
C ARG A 357 15.47 0.07 8.29
N LEU A 358 14.35 0.25 9.01
CA LEU A 358 14.36 0.33 10.47
C LEU A 358 15.01 -0.92 11.06
N GLY A 359 14.59 -2.11 10.65
CA GLY A 359 15.16 -3.32 11.18
C GLY A 359 16.61 -3.55 10.76
N LEU A 360 17.05 -3.14 9.56
CA LEU A 360 18.48 -3.16 9.18
C LEU A 360 19.31 -2.25 10.08
N LEU A 361 18.77 -1.09 10.46
CA LEU A 361 19.41 -0.17 11.39
C LEU A 361 19.48 -0.77 12.81
N GLU A 362 18.40 -1.41 13.28
CA GLU A 362 18.38 -2.10 14.57
C GLU A 362 19.36 -3.28 14.59
N TRP A 363 19.49 -4.02 13.49
CA TRP A 363 20.50 -5.06 13.35
C TRP A 363 21.92 -4.50 13.39
N LEU A 364 22.15 -3.32 12.80
CA LEU A 364 23.44 -2.63 12.86
C LEU A 364 23.76 -2.22 14.30
N TYR A 365 22.82 -1.59 15.00
CA TYR A 365 23.01 -1.17 16.40
C TYR A 365 23.19 -2.34 17.35
N ALA A 366 22.41 -3.41 17.20
CA ALA A 366 22.53 -4.61 18.00
C ALA A 366 23.88 -5.31 17.79
N ALA A 367 24.36 -5.42 16.54
CA ALA A 367 25.65 -6.05 16.23
C ALA A 367 26.86 -5.36 16.91
N PHE A 368 26.73 -4.07 17.26
CA PHE A 368 27.79 -3.30 17.93
C PHE A 368 27.61 -3.17 19.45
N SER A 369 26.45 -3.57 19.98
CA SER A 369 26.13 -3.43 21.39
C SER A 369 26.45 -4.69 22.19
N THR A 370 26.97 -4.52 23.40
CA THR A 370 27.05 -5.60 24.42
C THR A 370 25.79 -5.67 25.30
N GLN A 371 24.86 -4.74 25.12
CA GLN A 371 23.69 -4.61 26.00
C GLN A 371 22.37 -4.74 25.23
N ASN A 372 22.39 -4.50 23.92
CA ASN A 372 21.21 -4.56 23.06
C ASN A 372 21.26 -5.81 22.20
N SER A 373 20.10 -6.40 21.97
CA SER A 373 19.91 -7.53 21.09
C SER A 373 18.53 -7.43 20.48
N ILE A 374 18.39 -7.82 19.21
CA ILE A 374 17.09 -7.79 18.53
C ILE A 374 16.10 -8.84 19.07
N LYS A 375 16.52 -9.74 19.96
CA LYS A 375 15.71 -10.84 20.53
C LYS A 375 14.36 -10.44 21.12
N LEU A 376 14.24 -9.21 21.60
CA LEU A 376 13.01 -8.67 22.21
C LEU A 376 12.16 -7.86 21.24
N MET A 377 12.58 -7.73 19.98
CA MET A 377 11.81 -7.08 18.93
C MET A 377 10.73 -8.02 18.40
N ASP A 378 9.75 -7.43 17.71
CA ASP A 378 8.72 -8.19 17.01
C ASP A 378 9.32 -9.12 15.96
N LYS A 379 8.62 -10.24 15.72
CA LYS A 379 9.03 -11.28 14.76
C LYS A 379 9.35 -10.75 13.36
N GLU A 380 8.73 -9.64 12.96
CA GLU A 380 8.94 -8.98 11.68
C GLU A 380 10.37 -8.44 11.52
N PHE A 381 11.06 -8.10 12.61
CA PHE A 381 12.45 -7.64 12.63
C PHE A 381 13.46 -8.77 12.89
N LEU A 382 12.98 -10.00 13.06
CA LEU A 382 13.79 -11.18 13.37
C LEU A 382 13.96 -12.05 12.12
N PHE A 383 13.42 -13.26 12.13
CA PHE A 383 13.57 -14.23 11.05
C PHE A 383 12.84 -13.79 9.78
N GLU A 384 11.68 -13.13 9.91
CA GLU A 384 10.90 -12.67 8.73
C GLU A 384 11.69 -11.63 7.91
N GLN A 385 12.39 -10.70 8.58
CA GLN A 385 13.31 -9.77 7.91
C GLN A 385 14.51 -10.48 7.28
N TYR A 386 15.11 -11.45 7.98
CA TYR A 386 16.22 -12.23 7.44
C TYR A 386 15.83 -12.94 6.14
N GLU A 387 14.70 -13.64 6.15
CA GLU A 387 14.15 -14.33 4.99
C GLU A 387 13.81 -13.34 3.86
N THR A 388 13.26 -12.17 4.20
CA THR A 388 12.98 -11.11 3.24
C THR A 388 14.23 -10.61 2.54
N LEU A 389 15.32 -10.36 3.27
CA LEU A 389 16.59 -9.94 2.68
C LEU A 389 17.18 -11.01 1.77
N LEU A 390 17.08 -12.29 2.13
CA LEU A 390 17.50 -13.41 1.28
C LEU A 390 16.69 -13.46 -0.03
N MET A 391 15.36 -13.36 0.05
CA MET A 391 14.49 -13.33 -1.14
C MET A 391 14.83 -12.15 -2.06
N LEU A 392 15.10 -10.97 -1.49
CA LEU A 392 15.53 -9.80 -2.26
C LEU A 392 16.86 -10.03 -2.96
N THR A 393 17.87 -10.54 -2.25
CA THR A 393 19.17 -10.85 -2.86
C THR A 393 19.01 -11.87 -3.99
N GLU A 394 18.24 -12.92 -3.80
CA GLU A 394 17.96 -13.91 -4.85
C GLU A 394 17.22 -13.30 -6.05
N ALA A 395 16.19 -12.48 -5.82
CA ALA A 395 15.44 -11.83 -6.90
C ALA A 395 16.31 -10.88 -7.73
N PHE A 396 17.12 -10.05 -7.08
CA PHE A 396 18.05 -9.16 -7.79
C PHE A 396 19.10 -9.92 -8.59
N PHE A 397 19.65 -11.01 -8.02
CA PHE A 397 20.58 -11.88 -8.72
C PHE A 397 19.94 -12.43 -10.00
N LEU A 398 18.71 -12.92 -9.93
CA LEU A 398 17.99 -13.45 -11.08
C LEU A 398 17.73 -12.37 -12.15
N MET A 399 17.38 -11.16 -11.75
CA MET A 399 17.11 -10.06 -12.68
C MET A 399 18.30 -9.68 -13.57
N ILE A 400 19.52 -9.79 -13.04
CA ILE A 400 20.76 -9.47 -13.79
C ILE A 400 21.39 -10.69 -14.47
N THR A 401 20.91 -11.90 -14.20
CA THR A 401 21.47 -13.15 -14.75
C THR A 401 20.56 -13.90 -15.70
N GLN A 402 19.24 -13.70 -15.64
CA GLN A 402 18.28 -14.39 -16.50
C GLN A 402 17.71 -13.48 -17.58
N PRO A 403 17.60 -13.97 -18.84
CA PRO A 403 16.94 -13.26 -19.92
C PRO A 403 15.48 -12.99 -19.58
N PHE A 404 15.15 -11.71 -19.46
CA PHE A 404 13.77 -11.28 -19.28
C PHE A 404 13.05 -11.26 -20.62
N SER A 405 11.94 -12.00 -20.72
CA SER A 405 10.98 -11.89 -21.81
C SER A 405 9.72 -11.17 -21.31
N PRO A 406 9.34 -10.02 -21.90
CA PRO A 406 8.11 -9.31 -21.54
C PRO A 406 6.83 -10.16 -21.69
N ALA A 407 6.88 -11.25 -22.47
CA ALA A 407 5.78 -12.20 -22.64
C ALA A 407 5.44 -13.00 -21.35
N LEU A 408 6.31 -13.01 -20.33
CA LEU A 408 6.07 -13.68 -19.05
C LEU A 408 5.21 -12.85 -18.06
N LEU A 409 4.84 -11.61 -18.43
CA LEU A 409 3.94 -10.74 -17.66
C LEU A 409 2.45 -11.07 -17.85
N THR A 410 2.09 -11.92 -18.82
CA THR A 410 0.69 -12.21 -19.20
C THR A 410 0.14 -13.52 -18.67
N ILE A 411 0.85 -14.24 -17.80
CA ILE A 411 0.32 -15.47 -17.21
C ILE A 411 -0.73 -15.09 -16.15
N PRO A 412 -2.01 -15.46 -16.31
CA PRO A 412 -3.06 -15.19 -15.32
C PRO A 412 -2.77 -15.92 -14.01
N ASP A 413 -3.29 -15.38 -12.92
CA ASP A 413 -3.22 -15.99 -11.58
C ASP A 413 -3.74 -17.43 -11.60
N GLU A 414 -2.92 -18.39 -11.13
CA GLU A 414 -3.40 -19.64 -10.53
C GLU A 414 -3.59 -19.45 -9.02
#